data_AF-A0A7G3L075-F1
#
_entry.id   AF-A0A7G3L075-F1
#
_cell.length_a   1.000
_cell.length_b   1.000
_cell.length_c   1.000
_cell.angle_alpha   90.00
_cell.angle_beta   90.00
_cell.angle_gamma   90.00
#
_symmetry.space_group_name_H-M   'P 1'
#
loop_
_entity.id
_entity.type
_entity.pdbx_description
1 polymer ?
#
loop_
_entity_poly.entity_id
_entity_poly.type
_entity_poly.pdbx_seq_one_letter_code
_entity_poly.pdbx_strand_id
1 'polypeptide(L)'
;MHMVWVKTIAGKLEERIRYTSAICYNTFPVPKLMKASIFKLNESAFKILAVRESYSHLSLAQLYDPEKMPFDLKQAHKENDSLVEKLYKSSDFKTDEERLERLFHYYETMLN
;
A
#
# COMPACT_ATOMS: atom_id res chain seq x y z
N MET A 1 3.33 -1.67 1.39
CA MET A 1 3.07 -1.78 2.85
C MET A 1 1.68 -2.31 3.20
N HIS A 2 0.59 -1.56 2.95
CA HIS A 2 -0.75 -2.00 3.40
C HIS A 2 -1.18 -3.35 2.82
N MET A 3 -0.93 -3.60 1.53
CA MET A 3 -1.28 -4.89 0.92
C MET A 3 -0.46 -6.07 1.47
N VAL A 4 0.76 -5.83 1.97
CA VAL A 4 1.57 -6.88 2.65
C VAL A 4 0.90 -7.25 3.97
N TRP A 5 0.46 -6.25 4.74
CA TRP A 5 -0.30 -6.46 5.97
C TRP A 5 -1.59 -7.25 5.69
N VAL A 6 -2.41 -6.77 4.76
CA VAL A 6 -3.68 -7.40 4.38
C VAL A 6 -3.49 -8.84 3.93
N LYS A 7 -2.52 -9.12 3.05
CA LYS A 7 -2.25 -10.49 2.59
C LYS A 7 -1.85 -11.43 3.72
N THR A 8 -1.27 -10.91 4.80
CA THR A 8 -0.82 -11.69 5.95
C THR A 8 -1.96 -11.99 6.91
N ILE A 9 -2.79 -11.01 7.24
CA ILE A 9 -3.74 -11.12 8.36
C ILE A 9 -5.20 -11.20 7.95
N ALA A 10 -5.55 -10.82 6.72
CA ALA A 10 -6.93 -10.85 6.28
C ALA A 10 -7.43 -12.30 6.22
N GLY A 11 -8.72 -12.47 6.50
CA GLY A 11 -9.41 -13.71 6.15
C GLY A 11 -9.40 -13.93 4.64
N LYS A 12 -9.72 -15.15 4.21
CA LYS A 12 -9.88 -15.49 2.79
C LYS A 12 -11.21 -16.18 2.53
N LEU A 13 -11.71 -16.04 1.31
CA LEU A 13 -12.70 -16.95 0.72
C LEU A 13 -11.97 -17.79 -0.33
N GLU A 14 -11.66 -19.03 0.03
CA GLU A 14 -10.69 -19.86 -0.69
C GLU A 14 -9.35 -19.10 -0.76
N GLU A 15 -8.89 -18.72 -1.95
CA GLU A 15 -7.66 -17.93 -2.13
C GLU A 15 -7.88 -16.41 -2.21
N ARG A 16 -9.14 -15.96 -2.27
CA ARG A 16 -9.46 -14.53 -2.43
C ARG A 16 -9.41 -13.80 -1.10
N ILE A 17 -8.69 -12.68 -1.06
CA ILE A 17 -8.62 -11.80 0.11
C ILE A 17 -10.03 -11.36 0.50
N ARG A 18 -10.39 -11.55 1.77
CA ARG A 18 -11.60 -11.00 2.38
C ARG A 18 -11.22 -9.90 3.36
N TYR A 19 -11.26 -8.68 2.87
CA TYR A 19 -10.94 -7.50 3.66
C TYR A 19 -12.02 -7.22 4.71
N THR A 20 -11.63 -6.95 5.95
CA THR A 20 -12.52 -6.42 6.99
C THR A 20 -11.84 -5.25 7.70
N SER A 21 -12.60 -4.22 8.08
CA SER A 21 -12.06 -3.08 8.80
C SER A 21 -11.44 -3.49 10.14
N ALA A 22 -12.13 -4.34 10.90
CA ALA A 22 -11.71 -4.79 12.22
C ALA A 22 -10.34 -5.50 12.21
N ILE A 23 -10.09 -6.34 11.21
CA ILE A 23 -8.84 -7.10 11.14
C ILE A 23 -7.81 -6.34 10.33
N CYS A 24 -8.14 -5.82 9.15
CA CYS A 24 -7.14 -5.28 8.22
C CYS A 24 -6.79 -3.81 8.52
N TYR A 25 -7.79 -2.96 8.68
CA TYR A 25 -7.58 -1.51 8.77
C TYR A 25 -7.25 -1.06 10.20
N ASN A 26 -8.06 -1.48 11.17
CA ASN A 26 -7.94 -1.05 12.55
C ASN A 26 -6.64 -1.52 13.22
N THR A 27 -6.03 -2.58 12.71
CA THR A 27 -4.75 -3.11 13.19
C THR A 27 -3.57 -2.67 12.34
N PHE A 28 -3.79 -1.98 11.22
CA PHE A 28 -2.70 -1.58 10.33
C PHE A 28 -1.80 -0.56 11.04
N PRO A 29 -0.53 -0.89 11.29
CA PRO A 29 0.32 -0.02 12.08
C PRO A 29 0.84 1.14 11.23
N VAL A 30 0.39 2.36 11.54
CA VAL A 30 0.79 3.57 10.82
C VAL A 30 1.67 4.44 11.71
N PRO A 31 2.92 4.73 11.33
CA PRO A 31 3.79 5.63 12.08
C PRO A 31 3.24 7.06 12.08
N LYS A 32 3.67 7.88 13.04
CA LYS A 32 3.27 9.29 13.11
C LYS A 32 3.66 10.03 11.83
N LEU A 33 2.68 10.64 11.17
CA LEU A 33 2.88 11.36 9.92
C LEU A 33 3.23 12.83 10.18
N MET A 34 4.23 13.33 9.45
CA MET A 34 4.56 14.75 9.41
C MET A 34 3.77 15.45 8.30
N LYS A 35 3.51 16.76 8.45
CA LYS A 35 2.82 17.57 7.42
C LYS A 35 3.49 17.46 6.03
N ALA A 36 4.81 17.49 5.99
CA ALA A 36 5.57 17.35 4.74
C ALA A 36 5.39 15.96 4.08
N SER A 37 5.31 14.90 4.88
CA SER A 37 5.03 13.54 4.37
C SER A 37 3.61 13.44 3.82
N ILE A 38 2.63 14.00 4.54
CA ILE A 38 1.22 14.02 4.11
C ILE A 38 1.10 14.75 2.76
N PHE A 39 1.76 15.89 2.59
CA PHE A 39 1.76 16.62 1.33
C PHE A 39 2.25 15.75 0.16
N LYS A 40 3.41 15.10 0.31
CA LYS A 40 3.98 14.22 -0.73
C LYS A 40 3.09 13.01 -1.04
N LEU A 41 2.48 12.41 -0.01
CA LEU A 41 1.55 11.29 -0.18
C LEU A 41 0.27 11.72 -0.92
N ASN A 42 -0.21 12.94 -0.68
CA ASN A 42 -1.35 13.48 -1.42
C ASN A 42 -1.00 13.69 -2.89
N GLU A 43 0.17 14.26 -3.19
CA GLU A 43 0.64 14.41 -4.57
C GLU A 43 0.76 13.05 -5.29
N SER A 44 1.33 12.02 -4.64
CA SER A 44 1.42 10.68 -5.23
C SER A 44 0.05 10.04 -5.45
N ALA A 45 -0.88 10.24 -4.52
CA ALA A 45 -2.26 9.77 -4.68
C ALA A 45 -2.94 10.43 -5.88
N PHE A 46 -2.83 11.76 -6.04
CA PHE A 46 -3.37 12.47 -7.20
C PHE A 46 -2.72 12.02 -8.51
N LYS A 47 -1.41 11.75 -8.52
CA LYS A 47 -0.73 11.19 -9.70
C LYS A 47 -1.32 9.84 -10.10
N ILE A 48 -1.56 8.94 -9.16
CA ILE A 48 -2.22 7.64 -9.43
C ILE A 48 -3.62 7.87 -10.01
N LEU A 49 -4.41 8.79 -9.43
CA LEU A 49 -5.75 9.10 -9.94
C LEU A 49 -5.71 9.67 -11.36
N ALA A 50 -4.81 10.60 -11.63
CA ALA A 50 -4.64 11.19 -12.96
C ALA A 50 -4.25 10.14 -14.02
N VAL A 51 -3.35 9.21 -13.67
CA VAL A 51 -2.98 8.11 -14.57
C VAL A 51 -4.17 7.16 -14.77
N ARG A 52 -4.96 6.85 -13.74
CA ARG A 52 -6.17 6.02 -13.94
C ARG A 52 -7.16 6.68 -14.90
N GLU A 53 -7.32 8.00 -14.80
CA GLU A 53 -8.25 8.76 -15.64
C GLU A 53 -7.88 8.72 -17.13
N SER A 54 -6.58 8.69 -17.47
CA SER A 54 -6.16 8.54 -18.88
C SER A 54 -6.54 7.19 -19.50
N TYR A 55 -6.91 6.20 -18.67
CA TYR A 55 -7.44 4.90 -19.08
C TYR A 55 -8.92 4.72 -18.70
N SER A 56 -9.73 5.79 -18.68
CA SER A 56 -11.14 5.77 -18.28
C SER A 56 -12.05 4.81 -19.07
N HIS A 57 -11.61 4.34 -20.22
CA HIS A 57 -12.29 3.31 -21.02
C HIS A 57 -12.08 1.87 -20.51
N LEU A 58 -11.17 1.67 -19.56
CA LEU A 58 -10.90 0.37 -18.92
C LEU A 58 -11.58 0.29 -17.56
N SER A 59 -12.10 -0.89 -17.21
CA SER A 59 -12.50 -1.18 -15.83
C SER A 59 -11.28 -1.28 -14.90
N LEU A 60 -11.49 -1.08 -13.59
CA LEU A 60 -10.43 -1.30 -12.61
C LEU A 60 -9.85 -2.72 -12.67
N ALA A 61 -10.66 -3.73 -12.96
CA ALA A 61 -10.19 -5.11 -13.11
C ALA A 61 -9.19 -5.25 -14.26
N GLN A 62 -9.47 -4.63 -15.41
CA GLN A 62 -8.55 -4.62 -16.55
C GLN A 62 -7.30 -3.81 -16.26
N LEU A 63 -7.46 -2.67 -15.59
CA LEU A 63 -6.37 -1.75 -15.28
C LEU A 63 -5.38 -2.32 -14.24
N TYR A 64 -5.88 -3.18 -13.34
CA TYR A 64 -5.11 -3.83 -12.28
C TYR A 64 -4.77 -5.30 -12.54
N ASP A 65 -4.99 -5.79 -13.76
CA ASP A 65 -4.47 -7.08 -14.21
C ASP A 65 -2.93 -7.05 -14.12
N PRO A 66 -2.27 -7.95 -13.35
CA PRO A 66 -0.82 -7.90 -13.13
C PRO A 66 0.04 -7.97 -14.39
N GLU A 67 -0.46 -8.64 -15.44
CA GLU A 67 0.24 -8.84 -16.71
C GLU A 67 -0.03 -7.70 -17.70
N LYS A 68 -1.14 -6.97 -17.52
CA LYS A 68 -1.59 -5.93 -18.46
C LYS A 68 -1.59 -4.52 -17.89
N MET A 69 -1.27 -4.34 -16.61
CA MET A 69 -1.23 -3.03 -15.96
C MET A 69 -0.34 -2.06 -16.77
N PRO A 70 -0.85 -0.88 -17.16
CA PRO A 70 -0.07 0.14 -17.86
C PRO A 70 1.21 0.52 -17.11
N PHE A 71 2.29 0.75 -17.85
CA PHE A 71 3.62 1.01 -17.28
C PHE A 71 3.63 2.27 -16.39
N ASP A 72 2.99 3.34 -16.85
CA ASP A 72 2.85 4.60 -16.11
C ASP A 72 2.06 4.43 -14.81
N LEU A 73 1.02 3.60 -14.79
CA LEU A 73 0.28 3.27 -13.58
C LEU A 73 1.16 2.48 -12.62
N LYS A 74 1.86 1.45 -13.11
CA LYS A 74 2.80 0.66 -12.31
C LYS A 74 3.89 1.54 -11.71
N GLN A 75 4.39 2.51 -12.47
CA GLN A 75 5.39 3.47 -12.01
C GLN A 75 4.83 4.43 -10.95
N ALA A 76 3.61 4.94 -11.13
CA ALA A 76 2.95 5.79 -10.12
C ALA A 76 2.73 5.04 -8.79
N HIS A 77 2.38 3.76 -8.83
CA HIS A 77 2.31 2.91 -7.62
C HIS A 77 3.67 2.70 -6.98
N LYS A 78 4.72 2.43 -7.75
CA LYS A 78 6.10 2.29 -7.21
C LYS A 78 6.58 3.54 -6.49
N GLU A 79 6.30 4.72 -7.05
CA GLU A 79 6.65 6.00 -6.42
C GLU A 79 5.88 6.22 -5.11
N ASN A 80 4.57 5.93 -5.12
CA ASN A 80 3.75 5.96 -3.92
C ASN A 80 4.25 4.97 -2.86
N ASP A 81 4.58 3.74 -3.25
CA ASP A 81 5.13 2.73 -2.35
C ASP A 81 6.46 3.17 -1.74
N SER A 82 7.37 3.78 -2.52
CA SER A 82 8.63 4.33 -1.99
C SER A 82 8.38 5.42 -0.94
N LEU A 83 7.40 6.30 -1.16
CA LEU A 83 7.02 7.33 -0.18
C LEU A 83 6.45 6.71 1.10
N VAL A 84 5.58 5.72 0.97
CA VAL A 84 4.97 5.01 2.10
C VAL A 84 6.02 4.23 2.89
N GLU A 85 6.92 3.52 2.21
CA GLU A 85 7.99 2.74 2.84
C GLU A 85 8.94 3.62 3.66
N LYS A 86 9.26 4.81 3.15
CA LYS A 86 10.10 5.80 3.85
C LYS A 86 9.51 6.30 5.17
N LEU A 87 8.22 6.08 5.42
CA LEU A 87 7.60 6.35 6.72
C LEU A 87 8.05 5.36 7.79
N TYR A 88 8.42 4.14 7.39
CA TYR A 88 8.73 3.05 8.32
C TYR A 88 10.23 2.91 8.58
N LYS A 89 11.07 3.20 7.58
CA LYS A 89 12.54 3.26 7.72
C LYS A 89 13.15 4.07 6.57
N SER A 90 14.40 4.53 6.73
CA SER A 90 15.09 5.33 5.72
C SER A 90 15.72 4.52 4.58
N SER A 91 16.05 3.25 4.82
CA SER A 91 16.58 2.32 3.80
C SER A 91 15.48 1.68 2.97
N ASP A 92 15.84 1.13 1.82
CA ASP A 92 14.88 0.41 0.96
C ASP A 92 14.47 -0.94 1.58
N PHE A 93 13.25 -1.39 1.27
CA PHE A 93 12.81 -2.75 1.54
C PHE A 93 13.13 -3.67 0.37
N LYS A 94 13.81 -4.78 0.65
CA LYS A 94 14.21 -5.76 -0.37
C LYS A 94 13.15 -6.82 -0.60
N THR A 95 12.40 -7.20 0.43
CA THR A 95 11.40 -8.27 0.35
C THR A 95 10.14 -7.94 1.16
N ASP A 96 9.08 -8.70 0.92
CA ASP A 96 7.82 -8.54 1.67
C ASP A 96 7.95 -9.03 3.12
N GLU A 97 8.84 -9.99 3.39
CA GLU A 97 9.17 -10.43 4.75
C GLU A 97 9.77 -9.28 5.58
N GLU A 98 10.70 -8.51 5.00
CA GLU A 98 11.29 -7.34 5.67
C GLU A 98 10.24 -6.25 5.94
N ARG A 99 9.30 -6.06 5.00
CA ARG A 99 8.15 -5.16 5.21
C ARG A 99 7.29 -5.63 6.37
N LEU A 100 7.01 -6.93 6.41
CA LEU A 100 6.14 -7.54 7.41
C LEU A 100 6.76 -7.50 8.82
N GLU A 101 8.04 -7.82 8.95
CA GLU A 101 8.78 -7.69 10.22
C GLU A 101 8.69 -6.26 10.76
N ARG A 102 8.91 -5.26 9.89
CA ARG A 102 8.82 -3.85 10.30
C ARG A 102 7.40 -3.46 10.70
N LEU A 103 6.38 -3.97 10.03
CA LEU A 103 4.98 -3.74 10.39
C LEU A 103 4.64 -4.33 11.76
N PHE A 104 5.03 -5.59 12.02
CA PHE A 104 4.80 -6.21 13.34
C PHE A 104 5.48 -5.45 14.47
N HIS A 105 6.72 -5.00 14.26
CA HIS A 105 7.41 -4.17 15.24
C HIS A 105 6.60 -2.90 15.59
N TYR A 106 6.04 -2.19 14.61
CA TYR A 106 5.17 -1.04 14.91
C TYR A 106 3.84 -1.45 15.55
N TYR A 107 3.26 -2.58 15.15
CA TYR A 107 2.02 -3.07 15.74
C TYR A 107 2.17 -3.34 17.24
N GLU A 108 3.28 -3.95 17.66
CA GLU A 108 3.59 -4.15 19.09
C GLU A 108 3.65 -2.84 19.86
N THR A 109 4.16 -1.75 19.25
CA THR A 109 4.18 -0.42 19.89
C THR A 109 2.80 0.23 20.05
N MET A 110 1.77 -0.25 19.34
CA MET A 110 0.39 0.25 19.50
C MET A 110 -0.36 -0.42 20.64
N LEU A 111 0.13 -1.58 21.12
CA LEU A 111 -0.47 -2.34 22.21
C LEU A 111 0.04 -1.92 23.59
N ASN A 112 1.15 -1.19 23.63
CA ASN A 112 1.82 -0.68 24.84
C ASN A 112 1.63 0.83 24.99
#